data_AF-A0A834U2T9-F1
#
_entry.id   AF-A0A834U2T9-F1
#
_cell.length_a   1.000
_cell.length_b   1.000
_cell.length_c   1.000
_cell.angle_alpha   90.00
_cell.angle_beta   90.00
_cell.angle_gamma   90.00
#
_symmetry.space_group_name_H-M   'P 1'
#
loop_
_entity.id
_entity.type
_entity.pdbx_description
1 polymer ?
#
loop_
_entity_poly.entity_id
_entity_poly.type
_entity_poly.pdbx_seq_one_letter_code
_entity_poly.pdbx_strand_id
1 'polypeptide(L)' 'MYSDGHEVDGSWVLRVYVTDLQVERSLRVKGELHIGGVMLRLVEDLDFIVRFQSKGIVEALETLAWVDLTTLSKYYEEEG' A
#
# COMPACT_ATOMS: atom_id res chain seq x y z
N MET A 1 27.28 -15.25 -10.43
CA MET A 1 28.28 -14.48 -11.21
C MET A 1 29.11 -13.67 -10.21
N TYR A 2 30.36 -13.32 -10.50
CA TYR A 2 31.14 -12.43 -9.62
C TYR A 2 31.29 -11.07 -10.32
N SER A 3 30.94 -9.98 -9.64
CA SER A 3 31.20 -8.62 -10.10
C SER A 3 32.00 -7.90 -9.02
N ASP A 4 33.13 -7.31 -9.39
CA ASP A 4 33.99 -6.53 -8.49
C ASP A 4 34.39 -7.28 -7.20
N GLY A 5 34.63 -8.60 -7.31
CA GLY A 5 35.00 -9.45 -6.18
C GLY A 5 33.84 -9.91 -5.29
N HIS A 6 32.60 -9.48 -5.56
CA HIS A 6 31.40 -9.89 -4.84
C HIS A 6 30.55 -10.89 -5.63
N GLU A 7 30.02 -11.90 -4.94
CA GLU A 7 29.07 -12.83 -5.53
C GLU A 7 27.74 -12.11 -5.79
N VAL A 8 27.36 -12.03 -7.07
CA VAL A 8 26.08 -11.51 -7.52
C VAL A 8 25.12 -12.67 -7.74
N ASP A 9 23.99 -12.61 -7.06
CA ASP A 9 22.94 -13.64 -7.04
C ASP A 9 22.02 -13.61 -8.27
N GLY A 10 22.34 -12.76 -9.27
CA GLY A 10 21.61 -12.65 -10.54
C GLY A 10 20.23 -11.99 -10.42
N SER A 11 19.96 -11.32 -9.30
CA SER A 11 18.71 -10.58 -9.11
C SER A 11 18.80 -9.14 -9.62
N TRP A 12 17.65 -8.56 -9.96
CA TRP A 12 17.50 -7.19 -10.45
C TRP A 12 16.24 -6.54 -9.91
N VAL A 13 16.18 -5.20 -9.95
CA VAL A 13 15.03 -4.43 -9.45
C VAL A 13 14.06 -4.17 -10.61
N LEU A 14 12.85 -4.70 -10.50
CA LEU A 14 11.74 -4.44 -11.40
C LEU A 14 10.89 -3.30 -10.83
N ARG A 15 10.73 -2.22 -11.59
CA ARG A 15 9.83 -1.11 -11.26
C ARG A 15 8.47 -1.34 -11.90
N VAL A 16 7.42 -1.28 -11.10
CA VAL A 16 6.03 -1.47 -11.54
C VAL A 16 5.22 -0.24 -11.15
N TYR A 17 4.63 0.41 -12.13
CA TYR A 17 3.68 1.50 -11.90
C TYR A 17 2.26 0.96 -11.99
N VAL A 18 1.54 1.04 -10.87
CA VAL A 18 0.15 0.58 -10.77
C VAL A 18 -0.75 1.78 -11.06
N THR A 19 -1.29 1.84 -12.27
CA THR A 19 -2.02 3.01 -12.79
C THR A 19 -3.25 3.36 -11.95
N ASP A 20 -4.04 2.35 -11.57
CA ASP A 20 -5.31 2.56 -10.86
C ASP A 20 -5.10 3.10 -9.44
N LEU A 21 -3.92 2.85 -8.86
CA LEU A 21 -3.53 3.34 -7.54
C LEU A 21 -2.56 4.52 -7.61
N GLN A 22 -2.07 4.89 -8.80
CA GLN A 22 -1.06 5.90 -9.04
C GLN A 22 0.21 5.74 -8.17
N VAL A 23 0.62 4.49 -7.94
CA VAL A 23 1.75 4.14 -7.06
C VAL A 23 2.82 3.37 -7.82
N GLU A 24 4.09 3.73 -7.60
CA GLU A 24 5.25 2.96 -8.09
C GLU A 24 5.76 2.01 -7.00
N ARG A 25 6.03 0.75 -7.37
CA ARG A 25 6.68 -0.26 -6.53
C ARG A 25 7.97 -0.78 -7.16
N SER A 26 8.94 -1.09 -6.32
CA SER A 26 10.23 -1.68 -6.72
C SER A 26 10.35 -3.08 -6.12
N LEU A 27 10.37 -4.11 -6.96
CA LEU A 27 10.45 -5.51 -6.55
C LEU A 27 11.80 -6.10 -6.97
N ARG A 28 12.55 -6.70 -6.03
CA ARG A 28 13.75 -7.46 -6.36
C ARG A 28 13.34 -8.87 -6.86
N VAL A 29 13.69 -9.18 -8.09
CA VAL A 29 13.30 -10.42 -8.77
C VAL A 29 14.51 -11.14 -9.36
N LYS A 30 14.36 -12.42 -9.68
CA LYS A 30 15.34 -13.23 -10.42
C LYS A 30 14.72 -13.70 -11.73
N GLY A 31 15.54 -14.02 -12.74
CA GLY A 31 15.04 -14.46 -14.06
C GLY A 31 14.19 -15.73 -14.05
N GLU A 32 14.33 -16.56 -13.01
CA GLU A 32 13.55 -17.78 -12.79
C GLU A 32 12.14 -17.52 -12.21
N LEU A 33 11.88 -16.31 -11.69
CA LEU A 33 10.57 -15.98 -11.12
C LEU A 33 9.55 -15.74 -12.24
N HIS A 34 8.57 -16.64 -12.34
CA HIS A 34 7.47 -16.49 -13.28
C HIS A 34 6.61 -15.25 -12.99
N ILE A 35 5.94 -14.73 -14.02
CA ILE A 35 5.09 -13.54 -13.92
C ILE A 35 4.01 -13.64 -12.84
N GLY A 36 3.42 -14.83 -12.64
CA GLY A 36 2.44 -15.05 -11.57
C GLY A 36 3.03 -14.84 -10.17
N GLY A 37 4.28 -15.25 -9.95
CA GLY A 37 4.98 -15.01 -8.68
C GLY A 37 5.32 -13.53 -8.47
N VAL A 38 5.63 -12.80 -9.54
CA VAL A 38 5.78 -11.33 -9.48
C VAL A 38 4.47 -10.67 -9.09
N MET A 39 3.35 -11.08 -9.70
CA MET A 39 2.03 -10.54 -9.39
C MET A 39 1.61 -10.79 -7.94
N LEU A 40 1.85 -11.98 -7.39
CA LEU A 40 1.53 -12.27 -5.98
C LEU A 40 2.30 -11.36 -5.02
N ARG A 41 3.61 -11.19 -5.25
CA ARG A 41 4.43 -10.27 -4.43
C ARG A 41 3.96 -8.83 -4.53
N LEU A 42 3.55 -8.40 -5.73
CA LEU A 42 2.98 -7.08 -5.92
C LEU A 42 1.67 -6.90 -5.14
N VAL A 43 0.78 -7.90 -5.17
CA VAL A 43 -0.49 -7.87 -4.43
C VAL A 43 -0.25 -7.82 -2.92
N GLU A 44 0.67 -8.62 -2.39
CA GLU A 44 1.03 -8.61 -0.96
C GLU A 44 1.56 -7.23 -0.51
N ASP A 45 2.43 -6.62 -1.31
CA ASP A 45 3.02 -5.30 -1.05
C ASP A 45 1.98 -4.15 -1.15
N LEU A 46 1.00 -4.28 -2.04
CA LEU A 46 -0.12 -3.34 -2.15
C LEU A 46 -1.14 -3.51 -1.02
N ASP A 47 -1.51 -4.74 -0.66
CA ASP A 47 -2.47 -5.04 0.41
C ASP A 47 -2.00 -4.49 1.76
N PHE A 48 -0.70 -4.59 2.06
CA PHE A 48 -0.13 -3.96 3.25
C PHE A 48 -0.40 -2.44 3.28
N ILE A 49 -0.19 -1.73 2.17
CA ILE A 49 -0.47 -0.30 2.09
C ILE A 49 -1.95 -0.01 2.24
N VAL A 50 -2.82 -0.70 1.50
CA VAL A 50 -4.26 -0.46 1.56
C VAL A 50 -4.78 -0.69 2.98
N ARG A 51 -4.33 -1.75 3.66
CA ARG A 51 -4.69 -2.03 5.06
C ARG A 51 -4.12 -0.99 6.03
N PHE A 52 -2.90 -0.49 5.80
CA PHE A 52 -2.33 0.55 6.66
C PHE A 52 -3.09 1.87 6.50
N GLN A 53 -3.44 2.23 5.26
CA GLN A 53 -4.25 3.42 4.97
C GLN A 53 -5.65 3.32 5.61
N SER A 54 -6.29 2.15 5.55
CA SER A 54 -7.61 1.97 6.17
C SER A 54 -7.53 1.92 7.69
N LYS A 55 -6.51 1.29 8.29
CA LYS A 55 -6.33 1.24 9.75
C LYS A 55 -6.18 2.63 10.37
N GLY A 56 -5.40 3.53 9.73
CA GLY A 56 -5.28 4.91 10.19
C GLY A 56 -6.60 5.69 10.11
N ILE A 57 -7.44 5.40 9.12
CA ILE A 57 -8.79 6.00 9.01
C ILE A 57 -9.72 5.44 10.08
N VAL A 58 -9.73 4.12 10.32
CA VAL A 58 -10.62 3.51 11.33
C VAL A 58 -10.24 3.97 12.74
N GLU A 59 -8.96 4.00 13.08
CA GLU A 59 -8.47 4.49 14.38
C GLU A 59 -8.68 6.02 14.53
N ALA A 60 -8.54 6.79 13.44
CA ALA A 60 -8.89 8.21 13.41
C ALA A 60 -10.41 8.45 13.56
N LEU A 61 -11.26 7.58 13.00
CA LEU A 61 -12.71 7.66 13.15
C LEU A 61 -13.16 7.24 14.56
N GLU A 62 -12.50 6.27 15.19
CA GLU A 62 -12.74 5.87 16.59
C GLU A 62 -12.35 6.99 17.59
N THR A 63 -11.32 7.77 17.28
CA THR A 63 -10.95 8.96 18.08
C THR A 63 -11.84 10.17 17.82
N LEU A 64 -12.40 10.31 16.61
CA LEU A 64 -13.44 11.29 16.30
C LEU A 64 -14.83 10.92 16.85
N ALA A 65 -15.03 9.68 17.32
CA ALA A 65 -16.29 9.22 17.94
C ALA A 65 -16.59 9.85 19.32
N TRP A 66 -15.71 10.73 19.84
CA TRP A 66 -16.02 11.59 20.99
C TRP A 66 -16.86 12.82 20.63
N VAL A 67 -17.12 13.06 19.34
CA VAL A 67 -18.17 13.98 18.91
C VAL A 67 -19.33 13.11 18.45
N ASP A 68 -20.29 12.92 19.34
CA ASP A 68 -21.54 12.20 19.04
C ASP A 68 -22.15 12.72 17.73
N LEU A 69 -22.51 11.81 16.81
CA LEU A 69 -23.16 12.12 15.53
C LEU A 69 -24.46 12.93 15.72
N THR A 70 -25.08 12.87 16.90
CA THR A 70 -26.20 13.75 17.25
C THR A 70 -25.81 15.23 17.33
N THR A 71 -24.55 15.54 17.65
CA THR A 71 -24.02 16.91 17.69
C THR A 71 -23.87 17.47 16.27
N LEU A 72 -23.40 16.65 15.33
CA LEU A 72 -23.28 17.04 13.92
C LEU A 72 -24.64 17.16 13.24
N SER A 73 -25.59 16.27 13.55
CA SER A 73 -26.98 16.39 13.09
C SER A 73 -27.60 17.73 13.50
N LYS A 74 -27.40 18.17 14.74
CA LYS A 74 -27.93 19.43 15.25
C LYS A 74 -27.25 20.65 14.61
N TYR A 75 -25.95 20.58 14.35
CA TYR A 75 -25.22 21.68 13.72
C TYR A 75 -25.69 21.94 12.28
N TYR A 76 -25.98 20.91 11.50
CA TYR A 76 -26.51 21.06 10.14
C TYR A 76 -27.99 21.44 10.08
N GLU A 77 -28.73 21.25 11.17
CA GLU A 77 -30.15 21.61 11.27
C GLU A 77 -30.36 23.06 11.74
N GLU A 78 -29.36 23.68 12.40
CA GLU A 78 -29.42 25.08 12.87
C GLU A 78 -28.90 26.11 11.85
N GLU A 79 -28.17 25.70 10.80
CA GLU A 79 -27.67 26.60 9.72
C GLU A 79 -28.45 26.51 8.40
N GLY A 80 -29.63 25.87 8.37
CA GLY A 80 -30.55 25.80 7.22
C GLY A 80 -31.93 26.37 7.54
#